data_AF-G7EKQ8-F1
#
_entry.id   AF-G7EKQ8-F1
#
_cell.length_a   1.000
_cell.length_b   1.000
_cell.length_c   1.000
_cell.angle_alpha   90.00
_cell.angle_beta   90.00
_cell.angle_gamma   90.00
#
_symmetry.space_group_name_H-M   'P 1'
#
loop_
_entity.id
_entity.type
_entity.pdbx_description
1 polymer ?
#
loop_
_entity_poly.entity_id
_entity_poly.type
_entity_poly.pdbx_seq_one_letter_code
_entity_poly.pdbx_strand_id
1 'polypeptide(L)' 'MNHIELFAGCGGLTLGLESVGFETVLANELSPMAAETFAYNFLKRI' A
#
# COMPACT_ATOMS: atom_id res chain seq x y z
N MET A 1 0.43 3.21 -14.16
CA MET A 1 1.18 1.93 -14.33
C MET A 1 0.94 1.10 -13.08
N ASN A 2 0.81 -0.22 -13.21
CA ASN A 2 0.41 -1.07 -12.09
C ASN A 2 1.65 -1.61 -11.37
N HIS A 3 1.58 -1.76 -10.05
CA HIS A 3 2.66 -2.33 -9.26
C HIS A 3 2.16 -3.22 -8.12
N ILE A 4 3.06 -4.10 -7.67
CA ILE A 4 2.88 -4.99 -6.52
C ILE A 4 3.96 -4.67 -5.51
N GLU A 5 3.59 -4.54 -4.24
CA GLU A 5 4.51 -4.25 -3.14
C GLU A 5 4.63 -5.47 -2.22
N LEU A 6 5.84 -6.03 -2.05
CA LEU A 6 6.03 -7.31 -1.34
C LEU A 6 6.43 -7.18 0.15
N PHE A 7 6.80 -5.98 0.58
CA PHE A 7 7.15 -5.64 1.95
C PHE A 7 6.58 -4.26 2.27
N ALA A 8 5.25 -4.16 2.18
CA ALA A 8 4.57 -2.88 2.06
C ALA A 8 4.65 -2.00 3.31
N GLY A 9 4.99 -2.57 4.46
CA GLY A 9 5.03 -1.84 5.73
C GLY A 9 3.72 -1.09 5.96
N CYS A 10 3.81 0.18 6.34
CA CYS A 10 2.65 1.08 6.48
C CYS A 10 2.27 1.83 5.19
N GLY A 11 2.96 1.55 4.07
CA GLY A 11 2.63 2.04 2.73
C GLY A 11 3.30 3.34 2.30
N GLY A 12 4.52 3.61 2.79
CA GLY A 12 5.28 4.81 2.39
C GLY A 12 5.64 4.84 0.90
N LEU A 13 5.99 3.69 0.31
CA LEU A 13 6.29 3.62 -1.13
C LEU A 13 5.01 3.70 -1.97
N THR A 14 3.95 2.97 -1.59
CA THR A 14 2.61 3.12 -2.19
C THR A 14 2.17 4.59 -2.21
N LEU A 15 2.31 5.34 -1.11
CA LEU A 15 1.97 6.77 -1.06
C LEU A 15 2.72 7.59 -2.12
N GLY A 16 4.03 7.34 -2.27
CA GLY A 16 4.86 8.02 -3.26
C GLY A 16 4.46 7.65 -4.69
N LEU A 17 4.20 6.38 -4.96
CA LEU A 17 3.84 5.88 -6.28
C LEU A 17 2.45 6.32 -6.73
N GLU A 18 1.45 6.28 -5.84
CA GLU A 18 0.11 6.82 -6.13
C GLU A 18 0.16 8.32 -6.45
N SER A 19 1.05 9.08 -5.79
CA SER A 19 1.21 10.52 -6.04
C SER A 19 1.69 10.84 -7.47
N VAL A 20 2.27 9.87 -8.17
CA VAL A 20 2.74 9.98 -9.57
C VAL A 20 1.93 9.10 -10.54
N GLY A 21 0.73 8.67 -10.15
CA GLY A 21 -0.22 8.00 -11.05
C GLY A 21 0.02 6.49 -11.23
N PHE A 22 0.72 5.85 -10.30
CA PHE A 22 0.74 4.38 -10.22
C PHE A 22 -0.48 3.87 -9.46
N GLU A 23 -0.85 2.63 -9.74
CA GLU A 23 -1.92 1.91 -9.06
C GLU A 23 -1.32 0.71 -8.33
N THR A 24 -1.55 0.61 -7.02
CA THR A 24 -1.18 -0.58 -6.23
C THR A 24 -2.24 -1.65 -6.43
N VAL A 25 -1.89 -2.75 -7.10
CA VAL A 25 -2.86 -3.85 -7.32
C VAL A 25 -2.77 -4.93 -6.24
N LEU A 26 -1.62 -5.02 -5.55
CA LEU A 26 -1.42 -5.92 -4.42
C LEU A 26 -0.33 -5.36 -3.49
N ALA A 27 -0.57 -5.44 -2.19
CA ALA A 27 0.41 -5.18 -1.15
C ALA A 27 0.47 -6.40 -0.22
N ASN A 28 1.65 -6.99 -0.10
CA ASN A 28 1.96 -8.06 0.84
C ASN A 28 2.79 -7.49 1.99
N GLU A 29 2.35 -7.77 3.21
CA GLU A 29 3.04 -7.38 4.43
C GLU A 29 2.79 -8.46 5.49
N LEU A 30 3.84 -8.81 6.24
CA LEU A 30 3.80 -9.86 7.26
C LEU A 30 3.34 -9.31 8.62
N SER A 31 3.76 -8.09 8.96
CA SER A 31 3.47 -7.46 10.24
C SER A 31 2.00 -7.02 10.30
N PRO A 32 1.17 -7.57 11.20
CA PRO A 32 -0.24 -7.20 11.30
C PRO A 32 -0.44 -5.71 11.57
N MET A 33 0.34 -5.12 12.46
CA MET A 33 0.26 -3.69 12.79
C MET A 33 0.57 -2.80 11.58
N ALA A 34 1.56 -3.18 10.77
CA ALA A 34 1.93 -2.43 9.57
C ALA A 34 0.86 -2.58 8.48
N ALA A 35 0.38 -3.82 8.26
CA ALA A 35 -0.70 -4.13 7.33
C ALA A 35 -2.02 -3.42 7.69
N GLU A 36 -2.38 -3.34 8.97
CA GLU A 36 -3.54 -2.58 9.45
C GLU A 36 -3.40 -1.09 9.14
N THR A 37 -2.21 -0.53 9.34
CA THR A 37 -1.92 0.88 9.01
C THR A 37 -2.00 1.10 7.50
N PHE A 38 -1.42 0.20 6.70
CA PHE A 38 -1.53 0.22 5.24
C PHE A 38 -3.00 0.19 4.80
N ALA A 39 -3.79 -0.76 5.32
CA ALA A 39 -5.20 -0.90 5.00
C ALA A 39 -6.03 0.33 5.41
N TYR A 40 -5.73 0.93 6.56
CA TYR A 40 -6.34 2.18 7.00
C TYR A 40 -6.12 3.31 5.98
N ASN A 41 -4.89 3.44 5.46
CA ASN A 41 -4.51 4.50 4.54
C ASN A 41 -5.06 4.30 3.12
N PHE A 42 -5.08 3.06 2.61
CA PHE A 42 -5.29 2.80 1.17
C PHE A 42 -6.51 1.94 0.83
N LEU A 43 -7.08 1.17 1.78
CA LEU A 43 -8.19 0.25 1.49
C LEU A 43 -9.57 0.75 1.97
N LYS A 44 -9.64 1.85 2.72
CA LYS A 44 -10.89 2.45 3.22
C LYS A 44 -11.64 3.35 2.23
N ARG A 45 -11.46 3.17 0.92
CA ARG A 45 -12.26 3.88 -0.09
C ARG A 45 -13.67 3.26 -0.20
N ILE A 46 -14.53 3.56 0.77
CA ILE A 46 -16.01 3.49 0.66
C ILE A 46 -16.59 4.78 1.21
#